data_AF-A0A962ZCS5-F1
#
_entry.id   AF-A0A962ZCS5-F1
#
_cell.length_a   1.000
_cell.length_b   1.000
_cell.length_c   1.000
_cell.angle_alpha   90.00
_cell.angle_beta   90.00
_cell.angle_gamma   90.00
#
_symmetry.space_group_name_H-M   'P 1'
#
loop_
_entity.id
_entity.type
_entity.pdbx_description
1 polymer ?
#
loop_
_entity_poly.entity_id
_entity_poly.type
_entity_poly.pdbx_seq_one_letter_code
_entity_poly.pdbx_strand_id
1 'polypeptide(L)'
;MGFLSGRALSGHRTHGRETLSGAGRLDGRLLYRDGLMLVIDKPAGLAVHKGPKGGETLEDHLHELRFGLPGDPHLAHRLDRDTSGCLVLGRHRKA
;
A
#
# COMPACT_ATOMS: atom_id res chain seq x y z
N MET A 1 7.88 -18.52 37.84
CA MET A 1 7.43 -17.25 38.45
C MET A 1 7.95 -16.08 37.61
N GLY A 2 7.10 -15.08 37.32
CA GLY A 2 7.49 -13.75 36.79
C GLY A 2 7.22 -13.55 35.29
N PHE A 3 5.97 -13.37 34.84
CA PHE A 3 5.19 -12.12 34.67
C PHE A 3 5.56 -11.23 33.46
N LEU A 4 4.50 -10.94 32.70
CA LEU A 4 4.36 -10.12 31.48
C LEU A 4 4.85 -8.66 31.63
N SER A 5 5.35 -8.07 30.53
CA SER A 5 5.11 -6.66 30.08
C SER A 5 6.08 -6.37 28.90
N GLY A 6 5.73 -5.79 27.76
CA GLY A 6 4.50 -5.14 27.32
C GLY A 6 4.58 -4.80 25.82
N ARG A 7 3.40 -4.61 25.22
CA ARG A 7 3.21 -4.05 23.88
C ARG A 7 3.90 -2.70 23.77
N ALA A 8 4.65 -2.48 22.69
CA ALA A 8 4.85 -1.16 22.11
C ALA A 8 4.35 -1.20 20.66
N LEU A 9 3.03 -1.03 20.51
CA LEU A 9 2.45 -0.44 19.32
C LEU A 9 2.73 1.07 19.42
N SER A 10 3.60 1.60 18.57
CA SER A 10 3.47 2.95 18.00
C SER A 10 4.75 3.27 17.23
N GLY A 11 4.60 3.32 15.91
CA GLY A 11 5.64 3.77 15.01
C GLY A 11 5.00 4.44 13.79
N HIS A 12 3.97 5.26 14.02
CA HIS A 12 3.45 6.15 12.99
C HIS A 12 4.48 7.27 12.76
N ARG A 13 5.51 6.98 11.96
CA ARG A 13 6.40 8.01 11.40
C ARG A 13 5.64 8.71 10.27
N THR A 14 5.26 9.95 10.52
CA THR A 14 4.61 10.84 9.55
C THR A 14 5.61 11.32 8.50
N HIS A 15 5.32 10.98 7.25
CA HIS A 15 5.50 11.76 6.01
C HIS A 15 6.82 12.55 5.83
N GLY A 16 7.79 11.91 5.17
CA GLY A 16 8.67 12.61 4.24
C GLY A 16 7.94 12.80 2.92
N ARG A 17 7.59 14.04 2.56
CA ARG A 17 7.13 14.36 1.20
C ARG A 17 8.34 14.42 0.29
N GLU A 18 8.70 13.28 -0.30
CA GLU A 18 9.62 13.21 -1.42
C GLU A 18 8.82 13.08 -2.71
N THR A 19 8.80 14.17 -3.48
CA THR A 19 8.13 14.30 -4.77
C THR A 19 8.81 13.39 -5.79
N LEU A 20 8.44 12.11 -5.80
CA LEU A 20 8.93 11.16 -6.79
C LEU A 20 7.97 11.15 -7.98
N SER A 21 8.50 11.63 -9.11
CA SER A 21 8.01 11.45 -10.48
C SER A 21 7.49 10.02 -10.69
N GLY A 22 6.44 9.88 -11.52
CA GLY A 22 5.57 8.71 -11.66
C GLY A 22 6.25 7.35 -11.47
N ALA A 23 5.62 6.50 -10.65
CA ALA A 23 6.03 5.13 -10.33
C ALA A 23 7.33 4.98 -9.50
N GLY A 24 7.69 5.99 -8.68
CA GLY A 24 8.61 5.76 -7.56
C GLY A 24 8.05 4.70 -6.61
N ARG A 25 8.85 3.65 -6.39
CA ARG A 25 8.78 2.58 -5.37
C ARG A 25 7.61 2.72 -4.38
N LEU A 26 6.69 1.75 -4.38
CA LEU A 26 5.45 1.85 -3.60
C LEU A 26 5.68 1.81 -2.08
N ASP A 27 6.77 1.22 -1.60
CA ASP A 27 7.06 1.20 -0.16
C ASP A 27 7.30 2.58 0.45
N GLY A 28 7.78 3.55 -0.33
CA GLY A 28 7.92 4.95 0.10
C GLY A 28 6.57 5.68 0.27
N ARG A 29 5.46 5.08 -0.19
CA ARG A 29 4.11 5.65 -0.15
C ARG A 29 3.21 4.97 0.89
N LEU A 30 3.78 4.14 1.75
CA LEU A 30 3.05 3.40 2.76
C LEU A 30 2.61 4.32 3.91
N LEU A 31 1.31 4.55 4.01
CA LEU A 31 0.70 5.34 5.08
C LEU A 31 0.45 4.50 6.33
N TYR A 32 0.11 3.22 6.15
CA TYR A 32 -0.24 2.32 7.24
C TYR A 32 0.05 0.85 6.91
N ARG A 33 0.48 0.09 7.92
CA ARG A 33 0.83 -1.34 7.83
C ARG A 33 0.50 -2.08 9.12
N ASP A 34 -0.37 -3.07 9.07
CA ASP A 34 -0.57 -4.04 10.16
C ASP A 34 -0.38 -5.51 9.73
N GLY A 35 -1.16 -6.47 10.23
CA GLY A 35 -1.14 -7.87 9.77
C GLY A 35 -2.19 -8.20 8.71
N LEU A 36 -3.23 -7.38 8.57
CA LEU A 36 -4.42 -7.67 7.76
C LEU A 36 -4.50 -6.79 6.51
N MET A 37 -4.05 -5.54 6.59
CA MET A 37 -4.21 -4.55 5.52
C MET A 37 -3.01 -3.59 5.41
N LEU A 38 -2.93 -2.91 4.26
CA LEU A 38 -2.03 -1.80 3.99
C LEU A 38 -2.87 -0.60 3.59
N VAL A 39 -2.39 0.60 3.89
CA VAL A 39 -2.89 1.82 3.26
C VAL A 39 -1.71 2.53 2.63
N ILE A 40 -1.85 2.87 1.35
CA ILE A 40 -0.84 3.61 0.60
C ILE A 40 -1.42 4.93 0.09
N ASP A 41 -0.56 5.91 -0.14
CA ASP A 41 -0.89 7.14 -0.84
C ASP A 41 -0.77 6.91 -2.35
N LYS A 42 -1.91 6.77 -3.04
CA LYS A 42 -1.92 6.61 -4.50
C LYS A 42 -1.66 7.97 -5.15
N PRO A 43 -0.62 8.11 -6.00
CA PRO A 43 -0.46 9.31 -6.79
C PRO A 43 -1.53 9.41 -7.88
N ALA A 44 -1.93 10.63 -8.22
CA ALA A 44 -2.69 10.86 -9.45
C ALA A 44 -1.83 10.53 -10.68
N GLY A 45 -2.48 10.12 -11.76
CA GLY A 45 -1.85 9.72 -13.02
C GLY A 45 -1.54 8.22 -13.16
N LEU A 46 -1.50 7.47 -12.05
CA LEU A 46 -1.28 6.01 -12.03
C LEU A 46 -2.62 5.27 -11.94
N ALA A 47 -2.92 4.40 -12.91
CA ALA A 47 -4.15 3.61 -12.88
C ALA A 47 -4.05 2.45 -11.87
N VAL A 48 -5.15 2.15 -11.18
CA VAL A 48 -5.20 0.99 -10.28
C VAL A 48 -5.24 -0.33 -11.08
N HIS A 49 -6.09 -0.41 -12.10
CA HIS A 49 -6.27 -1.58 -12.97
C HIS A 49 -5.97 -1.25 -14.43
N LYS A 50 -5.69 -2.29 -15.23
CA LYS A 50 -5.45 -2.14 -16.68
C LYS A 50 -6.73 -1.69 -17.37
N GLY A 51 -6.72 -0.45 -17.84
CA GLY A 51 -7.79 0.10 -18.67
C GLY A 51 -7.66 -0.32 -20.13
N PRO A 52 -8.65 0.04 -20.99
CA PRO A 52 -8.65 -0.32 -22.41
C PRO A 52 -7.44 0.21 -23.20
N LYS A 53 -6.86 1.32 -22.74
CA LYS A 53 -5.68 1.94 -23.35
C LYS A 53 -4.35 1.30 -22.93
N GLY A 54 -4.39 0.27 -22.07
CA GLY A 54 -3.20 -0.33 -21.48
C GLY A 54 -2.42 0.65 -20.59
N GLY A 55 -1.19 0.26 -20.26
CA GLY A 55 -0.26 1.06 -19.45
C GLY A 55 0.15 0.37 -18.16
N GLU A 56 1.12 0.99 -17.48
CA GLU A 56 1.57 0.62 -16.15
C GLU A 56 0.46 0.87 -15.12
N THR A 57 0.25 -0.09 -14.23
CA THR A 57 -0.76 0.01 -13.18
C THR A 57 -0.19 -0.28 -11.81
N LEU A 58 -0.93 0.11 -10.78
CA LEU A 58 -0.56 -0.18 -9.41
C LEU A 58 -0.51 -1.70 -9.13
N GLU A 59 -1.32 -2.49 -9.83
CA GLU A 59 -1.28 -3.96 -9.76
C GLU A 59 0.07 -4.56 -10.15
N ASP A 60 0.77 -3.97 -11.13
CA ASP A 60 2.07 -4.44 -11.59
C ASP A 60 3.13 -4.33 -10.45
N HIS A 61 2.89 -3.47 -9.46
CA HIS A 61 3.80 -3.14 -8.37
C HIS A 61 3.39 -3.72 -7.00
N LEU A 62 2.29 -4.46 -6.90
CA LEU A 62 1.81 -5.03 -5.62
C LEU A 62 2.82 -5.98 -4.96
N HIS A 63 3.69 -6.59 -5.76
CA HIS A 63 4.74 -7.49 -5.28
C HIS A 63 5.77 -6.80 -4.37
N GLU A 64 5.98 -5.49 -4.52
CA GLU A 64 6.83 -4.69 -3.63
C GLU A 64 6.23 -4.58 -2.21
N LEU A 65 4.91 -4.75 -2.09
CA LEU A 65 4.14 -4.57 -0.88
C LEU A 65 3.87 -5.88 -0.12
N ARG A 66 4.55 -6.98 -0.46
CA ARG A 66 4.42 -8.27 0.26
C ARG A 66 4.93 -8.21 1.69
N PHE A 67 6.00 -7.43 1.93
CA PHE A 67 6.67 -7.34 3.25
C PHE A 67 6.97 -8.70 3.91
N GLY A 68 7.40 -9.68 3.11
CA GLY A 68 7.74 -11.03 3.58
C GLY A 68 6.56 -12.00 3.67
N LEU A 69 5.35 -11.61 3.25
CA LEU A 69 4.21 -12.52 3.10
C LEU A 69 4.27 -13.30 1.77
N PRO A 70 3.71 -14.52 1.73
CA PRO A 70 3.78 -15.38 0.55
C PRO A 70 2.90 -14.91 -0.62
N GLY A 71 1.91 -14.04 -0.37
CA GLY A 71 0.96 -13.56 -1.37
C GLY A 71 1.05 -12.06 -1.58
N ASP A 72 0.74 -11.62 -2.80
CA ASP A 72 0.52 -10.22 -3.11
C ASP A 72 -0.69 -9.66 -2.34
N PRO A 73 -0.61 -8.43 -1.83
CA PRO A 73 -1.78 -7.76 -1.29
C PRO A 73 -2.80 -7.52 -2.42
N HIS A 74 -4.09 -7.57 -2.08
CA HIS A 74 -5.20 -7.36 -2.99
C HIS A 74 -5.81 -5.98 -2.82
N LEU A 75 -6.30 -5.39 -3.89
CA LEU A 75 -7.00 -4.10 -3.85
C LEU A 75 -8.37 -4.25 -3.19
N ALA A 76 -8.62 -3.52 -2.10
CA ALA A 76 -9.92 -3.52 -1.44
C ALA A 76 -10.93 -2.63 -2.19
N HIS A 77 -10.44 -1.59 -2.85
CA HIS A 77 -11.22 -0.71 -3.72
C HIS A 77 -10.33 -0.16 -4.83
N ARG A 78 -10.94 0.52 -5.80
CA ARG A 78 -10.22 1.25 -6.86
C ARG A 78 -10.33 2.75 -6.65
N LEU A 79 -9.36 3.46 -7.19
CA LEU A 79 -9.36 4.90 -7.31
C LEU A 79 -9.03 5.21 -8.78
N ASP A 80 -9.68 6.21 -9.36
CA ASP A 80 -9.46 6.52 -10.77
C ASP A 80 -8.03 7.00 -11.01
N ARG A 81 -7.58 6.89 -12.28
CA ARG A 81 -6.22 7.21 -12.67
C ARG A 81 -5.81 8.60 -12.17
N ASP A 82 -6.63 9.60 -12.45
CA ASP A 82 -6.34 11.00 -12.16
C ASP A 82 -6.70 11.42 -10.72
N THR A 83 -7.20 10.47 -9.91
CA THR A 83 -7.52 10.70 -8.51
C THR A 83 -6.33 10.30 -7.64
N SER A 84 -5.95 11.17 -6.70
CA SER A 84 -4.95 10.89 -5.67
C SER A 84 -5.60 10.61 -4.32
N GLY A 85 -4.88 9.92 -3.44
CA GLY A 85 -5.27 9.73 -2.05
C GLY A 85 -5.12 8.30 -1.54
N CYS A 86 -5.75 8.03 -0.40
CA CYS A 86 -5.61 6.76 0.30
C CYS A 86 -6.20 5.58 -0.49
N LEU A 87 -5.41 4.53 -0.67
CA LEU A 87 -5.82 3.26 -1.26
C LEU A 87 -5.56 2.13 -0.27
N VAL A 88 -6.59 1.35 0.03
CA VAL A 88 -6.52 0.22 0.96
C VAL A 88 -6.24 -1.07 0.21
N LEU A 89 -5.32 -1.88 0.75
CA LEU A 89 -4.98 -3.20 0.25
C LEU A 89 -5.16 -4.25 1.35
N GLY A 90 -5.83 -5.37 1.06
CA GLY A 90 -5.94 -6.52 1.94
C GLY A 90 -4.76 -7.48 1.76
N ARG A 91 -4.23 -8.05 2.85
CA ARG A 91 -3.13 -9.05 2.79
C ARG A 91 -3.60 -10.49 2.90
N HIS A 92 -4.89 -10.69 3.10
CA HIS A 92 -5.51 -12.00 3.18
C HIS A 92 -6.78 -12.03 2.35
N ARG A 93 -7.14 -13.20 1.82
CA ARG A 93 -8.36 -13.41 1.03
C ARG A 93 -9.67 -13.05 1.76
N LYS A 94 -9.63 -12.99 3.09
CA LYS A 94 -10.79 -12.63 3.94
C LYS A 94 -10.85 -11.15 4.32
N ALA A 95 -9.83 -10.37 3.96
CA ALA A 95 -9.71 -8.95 4.28
C ALA A 95 -10.28 -8.08 3.16
#